data_AF-A0AAW1WTZ0-F1
#
_entry.id   AF-A0AAW1WTZ0-F1
#
_cell.length_a   1.000
_cell.length_b   1.000
_cell.length_c   1.000
_cell.angle_alpha   90.00
_cell.angle_beta   90.00
_cell.angle_gamma   90.00
#
_symmetry.space_group_name_H-M   'P 1'
#
loop_
_entity.id
_entity.type
_entity.pdbx_description
1 polymer ?
#
loop_
_entity_poly.entity_id
_entity_poly.type
_entity_poly.pdbx_seq_one_letter_code
_entity_poly.pdbx_strand_id
1 'polypeptide(L)'
;METQRRPVGLCNSLLVGLFWVFFSSIGLCICSSPVSSEVGRCDPNSDVSDSSINAFCSSKKYLMQSYYEKYEDLLDSDFQDFIAQELPFGLCKVLPHNLSLALRLSVLHRNLKGNGSHRHLTSSIRLEIEQESILELPSHYCEVIIIERLPSGVFADPFELQHLLQRGVYSNIAVFGDTNLESPSFLSNRSAVEVHMDVGHDLLLSHSEESNINIELPLHARYPPLDESGYWEVNFGTPDYFMRCSVEGKSHNQSCLFRIPDINGSDSTLGTVVWKIPSGMKVHAGIVSVVTFVAALISAILIAVTSIFYSDNSIKHSKES
;
A
#
# COMPACT_ATOMS: atom_id res chain seq x y z
N MET A 1 59.98 41.75 31.55
CA MET A 1 59.76 40.36 31.96
C MET A 1 58.54 40.38 32.88
N GLU A 2 57.34 40.36 32.31
CA GLU A 2 56.10 40.00 33.02
C GLU A 2 54.97 39.84 32.00
N THR A 3 54.13 38.86 32.27
CA THR A 3 53.26 38.11 31.37
C THR A 3 51.85 38.71 31.39
N GLN A 4 51.20 38.94 30.24
CA GLN A 4 49.75 39.18 30.24
C GLN A 4 48.99 38.48 29.10
N ARG A 5 48.28 37.46 29.55
CA ARG A 5 47.27 36.55 28.99
C ARG A 5 46.52 37.00 27.72
N ARG A 6 46.42 36.04 26.77
CA ARG A 6 45.32 35.92 25.79
C ARG A 6 43.97 35.70 26.51
N PRO A 7 42.85 36.22 25.98
CA PRO A 7 41.55 35.60 26.19
C PRO A 7 41.24 34.68 25.00
N VAL A 8 41.46 33.38 25.22
CA VAL A 8 40.72 32.31 24.57
C VAL A 8 39.34 32.30 25.23
N GLY A 9 38.26 32.37 24.46
CA GLY A 9 36.93 32.06 24.99
C GLY A 9 35.78 32.82 24.37
N LEU A 10 35.50 32.63 23.08
CA LEU A 10 34.18 32.91 22.49
C LEU A 10 34.09 32.33 21.07
N CYS A 11 34.42 31.04 20.91
CA CYS A 11 34.24 30.34 19.62
C CYS A 11 33.75 28.88 19.77
N ASN A 12 33.29 28.47 20.95
CA ASN A 12 32.78 27.11 21.17
C ASN A 12 31.27 27.05 21.45
N SER A 13 30.63 28.13 21.92
CA SER A 13 29.18 28.12 22.19
C SER A 13 28.32 28.27 20.93
N LEU A 14 28.83 28.94 19.88
CA LEU A 14 28.11 29.07 18.61
C LEU A 14 28.14 27.77 17.78
N LEU A 15 29.23 26.99 17.92
CA LEU A 15 29.39 25.74 17.17
C LEU A 15 28.49 24.63 17.73
N VAL A 16 28.33 24.55 19.07
CA VAL A 16 27.47 23.54 19.71
C VAL A 16 25.98 23.79 19.44
N GLY A 17 25.56 25.06 19.28
CA GLY A 17 24.20 25.41 18.88
C GLY A 17 23.86 25.10 17.42
N LEU A 18 24.85 25.11 16.51
CA LEU A 18 24.65 24.71 15.12
C LEU A 18 24.56 23.18 14.95
N PHE A 19 25.27 22.40 15.77
CA PHE A 19 25.27 20.94 15.66
C PHE A 19 23.93 20.28 16.06
N TRP A 20 23.07 20.97 16.82
CA TRP A 20 21.75 20.46 17.19
C TRP A 20 20.64 20.80 16.19
N VAL A 21 20.85 21.76 15.30
CA VAL A 21 19.84 22.19 14.31
C VAL A 21 20.02 21.50 12.94
N PHE A 22 21.20 20.91 12.68
CA PHE A 22 21.52 20.32 11.37
C PHE A 22 21.07 18.87 11.13
N PHE A 23 20.39 18.20 12.08
CA PHE A 23 19.91 16.82 11.89
C PHE A 23 18.45 16.69 11.41
N SER A 24 17.73 17.79 11.13
CA SER A 24 16.28 17.70 10.84
C SER A 24 15.82 18.14 9.44
N SER A 25 16.68 18.60 8.53
CA SER A 25 16.16 19.15 7.26
C SER A 25 17.15 19.07 6.11
N ILE A 26 17.25 17.90 5.47
CA ILE A 26 17.62 17.79 4.06
C ILE A 26 16.65 16.78 3.41
N GLY A 27 15.45 17.25 3.07
CA GLY A 27 14.57 16.61 2.10
C GLY A 27 14.61 17.45 0.83
N LEU A 28 15.46 17.07 -0.12
CA LEU A 28 15.51 17.68 -1.44
C LEU A 28 14.27 17.25 -2.22
N CYS A 29 13.29 18.14 -2.39
CA CYS A 29 12.17 17.93 -3.31
C CYS A 29 12.68 18.01 -4.75
N ILE A 30 13.03 16.85 -5.32
CA ILE A 30 13.16 16.70 -6.77
C ILE A 30 11.73 16.60 -7.32
N CYS A 31 11.26 17.66 -7.96
CA CYS A 31 10.03 17.64 -8.74
C CYS A 31 10.26 16.79 -9.99
N SER A 32 9.95 15.50 -9.91
CA SER A 32 9.83 14.63 -11.08
C SER A 32 8.41 14.75 -11.62
N SER A 33 8.29 15.15 -12.89
CA SER A 33 7.02 15.24 -13.60
C SER A 33 6.23 13.92 -13.53
N PRO A 34 4.88 13.95 -13.50
CA PRO A 34 4.09 12.73 -13.49
C PRO A 34 4.24 11.99 -14.82
N VAL A 35 4.82 10.79 -14.77
CA VAL A 35 4.67 9.81 -15.84
C VAL A 35 3.26 9.25 -15.72
N SER A 36 2.36 9.74 -16.58
CA SER A 36 1.06 9.14 -16.81
C SER A 36 1.27 7.69 -17.27
N SER A 37 0.87 6.72 -16.46
CA SER A 37 0.71 5.34 -16.94
C SER A 37 -0.41 5.36 -17.97
N GLU A 38 -0.05 5.13 -19.23
CA GLU A 38 -0.95 5.08 -20.37
C GLU A 38 -2.00 3.99 -20.16
N VAL A 39 -3.24 4.41 -19.88
CA VAL A 39 -4.42 3.54 -19.88
C VAL A 39 -4.79 3.31 -21.34
N GLY A 40 -4.55 2.09 -21.83
CA GLY A 40 -5.07 1.64 -23.12
C GLY A 40 -6.61 1.67 -23.09
N ARG A 41 -7.20 2.66 -23.78
CA ARG A 41 -8.64 2.71 -24.04
C ARG A 41 -8.99 1.71 -25.15
N CYS A 42 -10.02 0.89 -24.93
CA CYS A 42 -10.67 0.17 -26.03
C CYS A 42 -11.55 1.17 -26.80
N ASP A 43 -11.26 1.36 -28.09
CA ASP A 43 -12.13 2.10 -29.00
C ASP A 43 -13.43 1.31 -29.24
N PRO A 44 -14.61 1.91 -29.06
CA PRO A 44 -15.90 1.21 -29.20
C PRO A 44 -16.37 1.06 -30.66
N ASN A 45 -15.55 1.42 -31.65
CA ASN A 45 -15.95 1.35 -33.06
C ASN A 45 -15.35 0.14 -33.77
N SER A 46 -15.88 -1.04 -33.45
CA SER A 46 -15.90 -2.15 -34.40
C SER A 46 -17.33 -2.63 -34.56
N ASP A 47 -17.96 -2.17 -35.63
CA ASP A 47 -19.28 -2.62 -36.07
C ASP A 47 -19.27 -4.12 -36.34
N VAL A 48 -19.81 -4.91 -35.41
CA VAL A 48 -20.34 -6.25 -35.70
C VAL A 48 -21.66 -6.41 -34.97
N SER A 49 -22.71 -6.54 -35.76
CA SER A 49 -24.11 -6.65 -35.35
C SER A 49 -24.48 -7.98 -34.70
N ASP A 50 -25.40 -7.84 -33.74
CA ASP A 50 -26.36 -8.81 -33.20
C ASP A 50 -25.96 -9.86 -32.15
N SER A 51 -26.27 -9.46 -30.90
CA SER A 51 -27.12 -10.18 -29.94
C SER A 51 -26.62 -11.50 -29.33
N SER A 52 -25.83 -11.39 -28.27
CA SER A 52 -26.13 -12.05 -26.99
C SER A 52 -25.08 -11.65 -25.93
N ILE A 53 -25.54 -10.85 -24.96
CA ILE A 53 -24.94 -10.60 -23.65
C ILE A 53 -23.52 -10.01 -23.73
N ASN A 54 -23.43 -8.68 -23.56
CA ASN A 54 -22.23 -7.87 -23.34
C ASN A 54 -21.04 -8.71 -22.84
N ALA A 55 -20.21 -9.14 -23.79
CA ALA A 55 -18.94 -9.78 -23.50
C ALA A 55 -18.09 -8.73 -22.79
N PHE A 56 -18.06 -8.81 -21.47
CA PHE A 56 -17.14 -8.07 -20.63
C PHE A 56 -15.74 -8.26 -21.24
N CYS A 57 -15.09 -7.16 -21.66
CA CYS A 57 -13.81 -7.19 -22.35
C CYS A 57 -12.85 -8.17 -21.65
N SER A 58 -12.47 -9.24 -22.34
CA SER A 58 -11.61 -10.31 -21.83
C SER A 58 -10.12 -9.90 -21.75
N SER A 59 -9.81 -8.67 -21.33
CA SER A 59 -8.45 -8.12 -21.44
C SER A 59 -7.98 -7.26 -20.26
N LYS A 60 -8.74 -7.17 -19.16
CA LYS A 60 -8.28 -6.44 -17.98
C LYS A 60 -7.40 -7.33 -17.11
N LYS A 61 -6.16 -6.87 -16.91
CA LYS A 61 -5.14 -7.55 -16.11
C LYS A 61 -5.57 -7.69 -14.64
N TYR A 62 -6.16 -6.63 -14.08
CA TYR A 62 -6.54 -6.54 -12.67
C TYR A 62 -8.06 -6.51 -12.46
N LEU A 63 -8.53 -7.17 -11.39
CA LEU A 63 -9.94 -7.19 -10.98
C LEU A 63 -10.38 -5.83 -10.43
N MET A 64 -9.55 -5.21 -9.59
CA MET A 64 -9.81 -3.89 -9.01
C MET A 64 -9.89 -2.80 -10.07
N GLN A 65 -9.15 -2.91 -11.18
CA GLN A 65 -9.32 -2.00 -12.32
C GLN A 65 -10.75 -2.05 -12.87
N SER A 66 -11.34 -3.24 -12.94
CA SER A 66 -12.72 -3.42 -13.41
C SER A 66 -13.73 -2.82 -12.43
N TYR A 67 -13.46 -2.94 -11.14
CA TYR A 67 -14.27 -2.31 -10.08
C TYR A 67 -14.23 -0.77 -10.19
N TYR A 68 -13.04 -0.16 -10.20
CA TYR A 68 -12.89 1.31 -10.18
C TYR A 68 -13.29 2.02 -11.48
N GLU A 69 -13.48 1.28 -12.57
CA GLU A 69 -14.11 1.85 -13.77
C GLU A 69 -15.61 2.07 -13.62
N LYS A 70 -16.25 1.41 -12.64
CA LYS A 70 -17.68 1.50 -12.38
C LYS A 70 -18.01 2.24 -11.09
N TYR A 71 -17.19 2.04 -10.06
CA TYR A 71 -17.38 2.61 -8.74
C TYR A 71 -16.27 3.63 -8.45
N GLU A 72 -16.64 4.81 -7.97
CA GLU A 72 -15.66 5.84 -7.60
C GLU A 72 -14.94 5.48 -6.28
N ASP A 73 -15.69 4.91 -5.34
CA ASP A 73 -15.24 4.65 -3.97
C ASP A 73 -15.24 3.16 -3.65
N LEU A 74 -14.36 2.74 -2.73
CA LEU A 74 -14.30 1.35 -2.25
C LEU A 74 -15.20 1.15 -1.03
N LEU A 75 -16.42 0.67 -1.29
CA LEU A 75 -17.38 0.25 -0.27
C LEU A 75 -17.45 -1.27 -0.23
N ASP A 76 -17.53 -1.84 0.99
CA ASP A 76 -17.51 -3.30 1.14
C ASP A 76 -18.77 -3.95 0.55
N SER A 77 -19.94 -3.29 0.64
CA SER A 77 -21.19 -3.75 0.01
C SER A 77 -21.05 -3.83 -1.50
N ASP A 78 -20.62 -2.73 -2.11
CA ASP A 78 -20.55 -2.56 -3.55
C ASP A 78 -19.50 -3.51 -4.14
N PHE A 79 -18.41 -3.71 -3.42
CA PHE A 79 -17.41 -4.70 -3.79
C PHE A 79 -17.99 -6.11 -3.73
N GLN A 80 -18.70 -6.51 -2.67
CA GLN A 80 -19.32 -7.85 -2.63
C GLN A 80 -20.39 -8.04 -3.72
N ASP A 81 -21.17 -6.99 -4.04
CA ASP A 81 -22.14 -7.01 -5.13
C ASP A 81 -21.45 -7.15 -6.50
N PHE A 82 -20.37 -6.41 -6.73
CA PHE A 82 -19.52 -6.53 -7.92
C PHE A 82 -18.97 -7.94 -8.07
N ILE A 83 -18.43 -8.51 -6.99
CA ILE A 83 -17.96 -9.88 -6.96
C ILE A 83 -19.10 -10.85 -7.32
N ALA A 84 -20.28 -10.71 -6.71
CA ALA A 84 -21.39 -11.65 -6.88
C ALA A 84 -22.08 -11.58 -8.25
N GLN A 85 -22.16 -10.39 -8.86
CA GLN A 85 -22.99 -10.14 -10.04
C GLN A 85 -22.19 -9.99 -11.33
N GLU A 86 -20.95 -9.51 -11.25
CA GLU A 86 -20.21 -9.00 -12.42
C GLU A 86 -18.95 -9.81 -12.73
N LEU A 87 -18.37 -10.50 -11.74
CA LEU A 87 -17.28 -11.40 -12.04
C LEU A 87 -17.83 -12.68 -12.68
N PRO A 88 -17.37 -13.03 -13.91
CA PRO A 88 -17.76 -14.27 -14.55
C PRO A 88 -17.05 -15.44 -13.86
N PHE A 89 -17.52 -15.83 -12.68
CA PHE A 89 -17.08 -17.06 -12.05
C PHE A 89 -17.47 -18.24 -12.94
N GLY A 90 -16.50 -19.06 -13.31
CA GLY A 90 -16.77 -20.38 -13.88
C GLY A 90 -17.35 -20.41 -15.30
N LEU A 91 -17.11 -19.41 -16.16
CA LEU A 91 -17.51 -19.50 -17.58
C LEU A 91 -16.66 -20.50 -18.41
N CYS A 92 -15.90 -21.38 -17.76
CA CYS A 92 -15.18 -22.45 -18.42
C CYS A 92 -16.13 -23.63 -18.67
N LYS A 93 -16.55 -23.77 -19.94
CA LYS A 93 -17.48 -24.80 -20.42
C LYS A 93 -16.98 -26.25 -20.25
N VAL A 94 -15.80 -26.47 -19.66
CA VAL A 94 -15.06 -27.74 -19.72
C VAL A 94 -14.80 -28.37 -18.34
N LEU A 95 -15.28 -27.81 -17.23
CA LEU A 95 -14.90 -28.30 -15.89
C LEU A 95 -16.10 -28.50 -14.95
N PRO A 96 -16.09 -29.52 -14.04
CA PRO A 96 -17.27 -29.85 -13.25
C PRO A 96 -17.57 -28.78 -12.22
N HIS A 97 -18.85 -28.76 -11.83
CA HIS A 97 -19.48 -27.80 -10.94
C HIS A 97 -18.87 -27.63 -9.52
N ASN A 98 -17.74 -28.27 -9.20
CA ASN A 98 -17.25 -28.46 -7.83
C ASN A 98 -15.82 -27.95 -7.55
N LEU A 99 -15.16 -27.22 -8.46
CA LEU A 99 -13.78 -26.76 -8.20
C LEU A 99 -13.65 -25.80 -7.01
N SER A 100 -14.70 -25.03 -6.70
CA SER A 100 -14.76 -24.18 -5.50
C SER A 100 -14.80 -24.98 -4.19
N LEU A 101 -15.14 -26.28 -4.24
CA LEU A 101 -15.10 -27.17 -3.08
C LEU A 101 -13.72 -27.80 -2.88
N ALA A 102 -12.98 -27.94 -3.97
CA ALA A 102 -11.68 -28.59 -4.02
C ALA A 102 -10.50 -27.64 -3.74
N LEU A 103 -10.68 -26.34 -4.00
CA LEU A 103 -9.71 -25.31 -3.62
C LEU A 103 -10.10 -24.71 -2.28
N ARG A 104 -9.21 -24.84 -1.30
CA ARG A 104 -9.41 -24.27 0.01
C ARG A 104 -8.19 -23.52 0.47
N LEU A 105 -8.43 -22.47 1.24
CA LEU A 105 -7.38 -21.64 1.78
C LEU A 105 -7.59 -21.45 3.26
N SER A 106 -6.50 -21.47 4.02
CA SER A 106 -6.52 -21.08 5.43
C SER A 106 -5.45 -20.04 5.71
N VAL A 107 -5.84 -18.97 6.41
CA VAL A 107 -4.89 -17.99 6.92
C VAL A 107 -4.16 -18.59 8.12
N LEU A 108 -2.84 -18.76 8.02
CA LEU A 108 -2.01 -19.30 9.10
C LEU A 108 -1.61 -18.22 10.09
N HIS A 109 -1.18 -17.06 9.57
CA HIS A 109 -0.72 -15.95 10.40
C HIS A 109 -0.86 -14.64 9.66
N ARG A 110 -1.25 -13.58 10.38
CA ARG A 110 -1.33 -12.23 9.83
C ARG A 110 -0.94 -11.21 10.88
N ASN A 111 0.03 -10.36 10.57
CA ASN A 111 0.52 -9.36 11.52
C ASN A 111 1.15 -8.14 10.83
N LEU A 112 1.26 -7.07 11.60
CA LEU A 112 2.04 -5.88 11.22
C LEU A 112 3.41 -5.94 11.88
N LYS A 113 4.46 -5.79 11.08
CA LYS A 113 5.84 -5.66 11.51
C LYS A 113 6.30 -4.20 11.38
N GLY A 114 7.18 -3.78 12.27
CA GLY A 114 7.70 -2.41 12.31
C GLY A 114 6.95 -1.52 13.31
N ASN A 115 7.41 -0.27 13.41
CA ASN A 115 6.94 0.72 14.38
C ASN A 115 6.57 2.03 13.67
N GLY A 116 5.71 2.83 14.31
CA GLY A 116 5.29 4.12 13.77
C GLY A 116 4.24 4.01 12.67
N SER A 117 4.30 4.93 11.71
CA SER A 117 3.36 5.11 10.59
C SER A 117 3.71 4.32 9.33
N HIS A 118 4.93 3.78 9.21
CA HIS A 118 5.31 2.85 8.15
C HIS A 118 5.45 1.45 8.75
N ARG A 119 4.69 0.48 8.22
CA ARG A 119 4.68 -0.91 8.70
C ARG A 119 4.52 -1.88 7.54
N HIS A 120 4.95 -3.11 7.77
CA HIS A 120 4.83 -4.20 6.82
C HIS A 120 3.71 -5.12 7.26
N LEU A 121 2.64 -5.24 6.48
CA LEU A 121 1.61 -6.25 6.68
C LEU A 121 2.12 -7.56 6.10
N THR A 122 2.36 -8.55 6.97
CA THR A 122 2.75 -9.90 6.56
C THR A 122 1.60 -10.87 6.75
N SER A 123 1.28 -11.60 5.70
CA SER A 123 0.24 -12.62 5.65
C SER A 123 0.87 -13.94 5.21
N SER A 124 0.67 -15.00 6.01
CA SER A 124 1.05 -16.37 5.66
C SER A 124 -0.21 -17.19 5.50
N ILE A 125 -0.34 -17.83 4.36
CA ILE A 125 -1.56 -18.44 3.87
C ILE A 125 -1.21 -19.85 3.40
N ARG A 126 -2.02 -20.83 3.79
CA ARG A 126 -1.91 -22.19 3.29
C ARG A 126 -2.94 -22.40 2.19
N LEU A 127 -2.47 -22.85 1.03
CA LEU A 127 -3.31 -23.29 -0.07
C LEU A 127 -3.42 -24.82 -0.03
N GLU A 128 -4.65 -25.33 0.01
CA GLU A 128 -4.97 -26.75 -0.04
C GLU A 128 -5.80 -27.04 -1.30
N ILE A 129 -5.37 -28.05 -2.06
CA ILE A 129 -6.02 -28.42 -3.31
C ILE A 129 -6.35 -29.91 -3.25
N GLU A 130 -7.64 -30.23 -3.37
CA GLU A 130 -8.11 -31.61 -3.35
C GLU A 130 -7.77 -32.32 -4.67
N GLN A 131 -7.03 -33.42 -4.55
CA GLN A 131 -6.28 -34.09 -5.61
C GLN A 131 -7.10 -34.54 -6.83
N GLU A 132 -8.36 -34.94 -6.63
CA GLU A 132 -9.25 -35.40 -7.71
C GLU A 132 -9.64 -34.27 -8.68
N SER A 133 -9.54 -33.01 -8.25
CA SER A 133 -9.90 -31.84 -9.05
C SER A 133 -8.78 -31.30 -9.96
N ILE A 134 -7.52 -31.61 -9.63
CA ILE A 134 -6.32 -31.08 -10.31
C ILE A 134 -6.12 -31.74 -11.67
N LEU A 135 -6.44 -33.03 -11.78
CA LEU A 135 -6.32 -33.79 -13.03
C LEU A 135 -7.28 -33.33 -14.12
N GLU A 136 -8.32 -32.58 -13.75
CA GLU A 136 -9.31 -32.06 -14.68
C GLU A 136 -9.01 -30.62 -15.12
N LEU A 137 -8.20 -29.85 -14.37
CA LEU A 137 -7.83 -28.47 -14.75
C LEU A 137 -7.02 -28.50 -16.06
N PRO A 138 -7.58 -28.01 -17.18
CA PRO A 138 -6.89 -28.02 -18.47
C PRO A 138 -5.95 -26.82 -18.55
N SER A 139 -5.04 -26.68 -17.58
CA SER A 139 -4.28 -25.44 -17.37
C SER A 139 -2.78 -25.60 -17.60
N HIS A 140 -2.21 -24.67 -18.36
CA HIS A 140 -0.76 -24.49 -18.48
C HIS A 140 -0.22 -23.45 -17.50
N TYR A 141 -1.09 -22.57 -16.98
CA TYR A 141 -0.74 -21.49 -16.06
C TYR A 141 -1.90 -21.18 -15.12
N CYS A 142 -1.64 -21.10 -13.83
CA CYS A 142 -2.57 -20.65 -12.80
C CYS A 142 -1.90 -19.60 -11.92
N GLU A 143 -2.59 -18.50 -11.67
CA GLU A 143 -2.17 -17.47 -10.72
C GLU A 143 -3.17 -17.36 -9.58
N VAL A 144 -2.66 -17.11 -8.38
CA VAL A 144 -3.46 -16.69 -7.23
C VAL A 144 -3.46 -15.17 -7.19
N ILE A 145 -4.66 -14.61 -7.07
CA ILE A 145 -4.91 -13.17 -6.99
C ILE A 145 -5.44 -12.88 -5.59
N ILE A 146 -4.84 -11.90 -4.93
CA ILE A 146 -5.11 -11.55 -3.55
C ILE A 146 -5.43 -10.06 -3.50
N ILE A 147 -6.62 -9.73 -3.03
CA ILE A 147 -7.09 -8.35 -2.91
C ILE A 147 -7.13 -7.98 -1.43
N GLU A 148 -6.20 -7.12 -1.05
CA GLU A 148 -6.10 -6.54 0.29
C GLU A 148 -6.79 -5.17 0.30
N ARG A 149 -8.00 -5.11 0.86
CA ARG A 149 -8.77 -3.87 1.01
C ARG A 149 -8.27 -3.10 2.24
N LEU A 150 -7.64 -1.95 2.03
CA LEU A 150 -7.06 -1.15 3.09
C LEU A 150 -8.13 -0.28 3.79
N PRO A 151 -8.00 -0.07 5.12
CA PRO A 151 -8.86 0.85 5.85
C PRO A 151 -8.54 2.31 5.49
N SER A 152 -9.49 3.22 5.73
CA SER A 152 -9.29 4.65 5.51
C SER A 152 -8.10 5.17 6.31
N GLY A 153 -7.31 6.06 5.70
CA GLY A 153 -6.09 6.59 6.30
C GLY A 153 -4.88 5.68 6.21
N VAL A 154 -5.01 4.46 5.65
CA VAL A 154 -3.89 3.56 5.33
C VAL A 154 -3.77 3.39 3.83
N PHE A 155 -2.55 3.43 3.32
CA PHE A 155 -2.27 3.27 1.89
C PHE A 155 -0.97 2.48 1.69
N ALA A 156 -0.82 1.89 0.51
CA ALA A 156 0.46 1.33 0.05
C ALA A 156 1.10 2.30 -0.95
N ASP A 157 2.40 2.54 -0.82
CA ASP A 157 3.13 3.41 -1.74
C ASP A 157 3.36 2.67 -3.08
N PRO A 158 2.82 3.16 -4.22
CA PRO A 158 3.05 2.55 -5.52
C PRO A 158 4.54 2.37 -5.87
N PHE A 159 5.41 3.29 -5.44
CA PHE A 159 6.85 3.23 -5.72
C PHE A 159 7.53 2.09 -4.94
N GLU A 160 7.15 1.88 -3.68
CA GLU A 160 7.64 0.73 -2.90
C GLU A 160 7.14 -0.60 -3.47
N LEU A 161 5.87 -0.67 -3.91
CA LEU A 161 5.33 -1.87 -4.55
C LEU A 161 6.02 -2.17 -5.90
N GLN A 162 6.36 -1.15 -6.68
CA GLN A 162 7.10 -1.31 -7.93
C GLN A 162 8.48 -1.95 -7.70
N HIS A 163 9.14 -1.64 -6.58
CA HIS A 163 10.40 -2.29 -6.22
C HIS A 163 10.23 -3.79 -5.90
N LEU A 164 9.10 -4.20 -5.31
CA LEU A 164 8.80 -5.62 -5.07
C LEU A 164 8.57 -6.36 -6.40
N LEU A 165 7.88 -5.73 -7.35
CA LEU A 165 7.70 -6.25 -8.70
C LEU A 165 9.05 -6.43 -9.42
N GLN A 166 9.93 -5.42 -9.38
CA GLN A 166 11.24 -5.47 -10.04
C GLN A 166 12.17 -6.57 -9.48
N ARG A 167 12.00 -6.92 -8.21
CA ARG A 167 12.75 -8.00 -7.56
C ARG A 167 12.17 -9.39 -7.86
N GLY A 168 11.05 -9.47 -8.58
CA GLY A 168 10.38 -10.72 -8.91
C GLY A 168 9.70 -11.39 -7.72
N VAL A 169 9.35 -10.64 -6.67
CA VAL A 169 8.65 -11.18 -5.48
C VAL A 169 7.23 -11.61 -5.84
N TYR A 170 6.58 -10.84 -6.72
CA TYR A 170 5.22 -11.07 -7.21
C TYR A 170 5.20 -11.07 -8.74
N SER A 171 4.28 -11.81 -9.35
CA SER A 171 4.13 -11.80 -10.81
C SER A 171 3.57 -10.46 -11.27
N ASN A 172 2.58 -9.93 -10.56
CA ASN A 172 2.05 -8.58 -10.72
C ASN A 172 1.59 -8.01 -9.37
N ILE A 173 1.62 -6.69 -9.24
CA ILE A 173 1.09 -5.98 -8.07
C ILE A 173 0.65 -4.57 -8.48
N ALA A 174 -0.49 -4.12 -7.96
CA ALA A 174 -0.98 -2.77 -8.19
C ALA A 174 -1.82 -2.28 -7.00
N VAL A 175 -1.87 -0.96 -6.83
CA VAL A 175 -2.72 -0.27 -5.85
C VAL A 175 -3.78 0.54 -6.57
N PHE A 176 -4.99 0.52 -6.03
CA PHE A 176 -6.18 1.17 -6.60
C PHE A 176 -6.94 1.97 -5.54
N GLY A 177 -7.69 2.98 -5.97
CA GLY A 177 -8.39 3.91 -5.08
C GLY A 177 -7.53 5.10 -4.67
N ASP A 178 -7.57 5.47 -3.39
CA ASP A 178 -6.80 6.60 -2.88
C ASP A 178 -5.29 6.32 -2.86
N THR A 179 -4.60 6.83 -3.88
CA THR A 179 -3.14 6.72 -4.06
C THR A 179 -2.42 8.05 -3.82
N ASN A 180 -3.12 9.09 -3.38
CA ASN A 180 -2.51 10.40 -3.17
C ASN A 180 -1.69 10.42 -1.87
N LEU A 181 -0.38 10.25 -1.99
CA LEU A 181 0.57 10.21 -0.88
C LEU A 181 0.51 11.47 0.01
N GLU A 182 0.07 12.60 -0.53
CA GLU A 182 0.04 13.90 0.15
C GLU A 182 -1.32 14.22 0.80
N SER A 183 -2.34 13.39 0.58
CA SER A 183 -3.68 13.67 1.13
C SER A 183 -3.71 13.43 2.65
N PRO A 184 -4.34 14.31 3.43
CA PRO A 184 -4.49 14.10 4.87
C PRO A 184 -5.50 12.98 5.16
N SER A 185 -5.47 12.43 6.39
CA SER A 185 -6.34 11.31 6.79
C SER A 185 -7.84 11.64 6.69
N PHE A 186 -8.26 12.86 7.04
CA PHE A 186 -9.67 13.25 7.03
C PHE A 186 -10.26 13.45 5.63
N LEU A 187 -9.42 13.56 4.58
CA LEU A 187 -9.82 13.56 3.17
C LEU A 187 -9.49 12.24 2.49
N SER A 188 -8.91 11.28 3.22
CA SER A 188 -8.50 10.02 2.66
C SER A 188 -9.68 9.11 2.41
N ASN A 189 -9.70 8.50 1.23
CA ASN A 189 -10.60 7.41 0.94
C ASN A 189 -9.89 6.07 1.12
N ARG A 190 -10.63 4.97 1.00
CA ARG A 190 -10.07 3.63 1.03
C ARG A 190 -9.32 3.32 -0.26
N SER A 191 -8.35 2.43 -0.14
CA SER A 191 -7.58 1.90 -1.26
C SER A 191 -7.55 0.38 -1.17
N ALA A 192 -7.15 -0.29 -2.25
CA ALA A 192 -6.95 -1.72 -2.27
C ALA A 192 -5.65 -2.06 -3.00
N VAL A 193 -4.95 -3.08 -2.51
CA VAL A 193 -3.77 -3.65 -3.18
C VAL A 193 -4.17 -4.99 -3.77
N GLU A 194 -3.96 -5.15 -5.07
CA GLU A 194 -4.15 -6.41 -5.78
C GLU A 194 -2.79 -7.03 -6.10
N VAL A 195 -2.54 -8.22 -5.56
CA VAL A 195 -1.30 -8.97 -5.70
C VAL A 195 -1.58 -10.23 -6.53
N HIS A 196 -0.73 -10.50 -7.51
CA HIS A 196 -0.79 -11.69 -8.34
C HIS A 196 0.47 -12.51 -8.09
N MET A 197 0.28 -13.82 -7.92
CA MET A 197 1.35 -14.77 -7.65
C MET A 197 1.16 -15.99 -8.55
N ASP A 198 2.21 -16.38 -9.27
CA ASP A 198 2.17 -17.59 -10.08
C ASP A 198 2.16 -18.83 -9.16
N VAL A 199 1.19 -19.70 -9.36
CA VAL A 199 1.13 -21.01 -8.72
C VAL A 199 1.58 -22.00 -9.79
N GLY A 200 2.90 -22.17 -9.86
CA GLY A 200 3.54 -23.02 -10.86
C GLY A 200 2.94 -24.43 -10.91
N HIS A 201 3.07 -25.08 -12.07
CA HIS A 201 2.54 -26.43 -12.33
C HIS A 201 2.98 -27.45 -11.26
N ASP A 202 4.20 -27.31 -10.75
CA ASP A 202 4.76 -28.18 -9.71
C ASP A 202 4.07 -28.04 -8.34
N LEU A 203 3.56 -26.85 -8.00
CA LEU A 203 2.80 -26.64 -6.76
C LEU A 203 1.40 -27.27 -6.84
N LEU A 204 0.82 -27.33 -8.04
CA LEU A 204 -0.45 -28.02 -8.28
C LEU A 204 -0.27 -29.54 -8.30
N LEU A 205 0.89 -30.06 -8.75
CA LEU A 205 1.14 -31.48 -8.90
C LEU A 205 1.86 -32.14 -7.70
N SER A 206 2.44 -31.37 -6.79
CA SER A 206 3.14 -31.88 -5.61
C SER A 206 2.17 -32.57 -4.63
N HIS A 207 2.24 -33.90 -4.63
CA HIS A 207 1.32 -34.85 -4.00
C HIS A 207 1.27 -34.83 -2.45
N SER A 208 1.98 -33.92 -1.76
CA SER A 208 2.18 -34.06 -0.30
C SER A 208 2.63 -32.82 0.47
N GLU A 209 2.80 -31.65 -0.13
CA GLU A 209 3.31 -30.48 0.62
C GLU A 209 2.33 -29.31 0.60
N GLU A 210 1.81 -28.98 1.79
CA GLU A 210 1.09 -27.76 2.08
C GLU A 210 1.84 -26.56 1.47
N SER A 211 1.24 -25.92 0.46
CA SER A 211 1.87 -24.79 -0.20
C SER A 211 1.59 -23.52 0.59
N ASN A 212 2.60 -23.03 1.31
CA ASN A 212 2.51 -21.81 2.09
C ASN A 212 2.88 -20.60 1.23
N ILE A 213 1.90 -19.72 1.00
CA ILE A 213 2.05 -18.44 0.31
C ILE A 213 2.32 -17.38 1.38
N ASN A 214 3.45 -16.68 1.24
CA ASN A 214 3.79 -15.56 2.12
C ASN A 214 3.72 -14.26 1.32
N ILE A 215 3.05 -13.28 1.89
CA ILE A 215 2.86 -11.95 1.31
C ILE A 215 3.34 -10.93 2.32
N GLU A 216 4.06 -9.95 1.83
CA GLU A 216 4.49 -8.78 2.57
C GLU A 216 4.12 -7.52 1.79
N LEU A 217 3.32 -6.66 2.42
CA LEU A 217 2.88 -5.38 1.85
C LEU A 217 3.40 -4.23 2.72
N PRO A 218 4.21 -3.32 2.16
CA PRO A 218 4.57 -2.08 2.85
C PRO A 218 3.36 -1.14 2.87
N LEU A 219 2.99 -0.71 4.07
CA LEU A 219 1.85 0.15 4.33
C LEU A 219 2.27 1.39 5.09
N HIS A 220 1.59 2.49 4.77
CA HIS A 220 1.77 3.78 5.38
C HIS A 220 0.45 4.26 5.97
N ALA A 221 0.53 4.83 7.15
CA ALA A 221 -0.59 5.46 7.84
C ALA A 221 -0.47 6.97 7.74
N ARG A 222 -1.54 7.62 7.26
CA ARG A 222 -1.70 9.08 7.30
C ARG A 222 -1.90 9.53 8.73
N TYR A 223 -1.45 10.74 9.05
CA TYR A 223 -1.63 11.30 10.39
C TYR A 223 -3.12 11.40 10.75
N PRO A 224 -3.60 10.61 11.72
CA PRO A 224 -4.99 10.64 12.16
C PRO A 224 -5.26 11.87 13.05
N PRO A 225 -6.54 12.20 13.30
CA PRO A 225 -6.88 13.22 14.30
C PRO A 225 -6.41 12.82 15.70
N LEU A 226 -6.21 13.83 16.57
CA LEU A 226 -5.80 13.61 17.96
C LEU A 226 -6.82 12.76 18.71
N ASP A 227 -6.33 11.82 19.51
CA ASP A 227 -7.16 10.94 20.34
C ASP A 227 -6.83 11.08 21.83
N GLU A 228 -7.73 10.69 22.72
CA GLU A 228 -7.48 10.71 24.18
C GLU A 228 -6.40 9.70 24.59
N SER A 229 -6.39 8.51 23.97
CA SER A 229 -5.39 7.47 24.22
C SER A 229 -4.01 7.81 23.64
N GLY A 230 -3.94 8.81 22.75
CA GLY A 230 -2.76 9.14 21.95
C GLY A 230 -2.53 8.21 20.76
N TYR A 231 -3.44 7.25 20.53
CA TYR A 231 -3.41 6.34 19.40
C TYR A 231 -4.75 6.35 18.66
N TRP A 232 -4.69 6.09 17.36
CA TRP A 232 -5.84 5.83 16.50
C TRP A 232 -5.80 4.37 16.07
N GLU A 233 -6.88 3.63 16.31
CA GLU A 233 -6.94 2.21 15.96
C GLU A 233 -7.63 2.03 14.62
N VAL A 234 -6.96 1.35 13.69
CA VAL A 234 -7.55 0.92 12.42
C VAL A 234 -7.53 -0.60 12.35
N ASN A 235 -8.66 -1.16 11.92
CA ASN A 235 -8.88 -2.60 11.82
C ASN A 235 -8.79 -3.02 10.36
N PHE A 236 -7.98 -4.03 10.10
CA PHE A 236 -7.88 -4.66 8.78
C PHE A 236 -8.96 -5.72 8.64
N GLY A 237 -9.71 -5.63 7.53
CA GLY A 237 -10.64 -6.68 7.11
C GLY A 237 -9.89 -7.89 6.55
N THR A 238 -10.60 -9.00 6.36
CA THR A 238 -10.07 -10.18 5.68
C THR A 238 -9.83 -9.88 4.20
N PRO A 239 -8.68 -10.28 3.62
CA PRO A 239 -8.44 -10.15 2.18
C PRO A 239 -9.35 -11.10 1.39
N ASP A 240 -9.55 -10.78 0.12
CA ASP A 240 -10.31 -11.61 -0.81
C ASP A 240 -9.36 -12.40 -1.71
N TYR A 241 -9.62 -13.70 -1.86
CA TYR A 241 -8.75 -14.64 -2.58
C TYR A 241 -9.42 -15.17 -3.85
N PHE A 242 -8.67 -15.17 -4.94
CA PHE A 242 -9.10 -15.68 -6.23
C PHE A 242 -8.01 -16.53 -6.88
N MET A 243 -8.41 -17.43 -7.77
CA MET A 243 -7.51 -18.17 -8.65
C MET A 243 -7.90 -17.89 -10.10
N ARG A 244 -6.92 -17.56 -10.94
CA ARG A 244 -7.11 -17.44 -12.38
C ARG A 244 -6.27 -18.48 -13.10
N CYS A 245 -6.89 -19.34 -13.90
CA CYS A 245 -6.19 -20.35 -14.70
C CYS A 245 -6.47 -20.14 -16.19
N SER A 246 -5.45 -20.30 -17.04
CA SER A 246 -5.60 -20.22 -18.51
C SER A 246 -5.69 -21.61 -19.13
N VAL A 247 -6.56 -21.76 -20.13
CA VAL A 247 -6.76 -23.01 -20.88
C VAL A 247 -6.21 -22.87 -22.29
N GLU A 248 -5.41 -23.83 -22.76
CA GLU A 248 -4.88 -23.84 -24.13
C GLU A 248 -5.84 -24.58 -25.08
N GLY A 249 -6.51 -23.85 -25.99
CA GLY A 249 -7.27 -24.45 -27.10
C GLY A 249 -8.54 -23.73 -27.57
N LYS A 250 -8.47 -23.22 -28.82
CA LYS A 250 -9.52 -22.67 -29.73
C LYS A 250 -10.28 -21.39 -29.30
N SER A 251 -9.94 -20.32 -30.05
CA SER A 251 -10.57 -18.99 -30.17
C SER A 251 -10.80 -18.25 -28.86
N HIS A 252 -9.91 -17.27 -28.62
CA HIS A 252 -9.77 -16.42 -27.43
C HIS A 252 -9.19 -17.12 -26.20
N ASN A 253 -8.18 -16.45 -25.61
CA ASN A 253 -7.53 -16.81 -24.35
C ASN A 253 -8.57 -16.87 -23.22
N GLN A 254 -9.28 -17.97 -23.11
CA GLN A 254 -10.30 -18.14 -22.09
C GLN A 254 -9.60 -18.45 -20.77
N SER A 255 -9.62 -17.48 -19.85
CA SER A 255 -9.16 -17.67 -18.48
C SER A 255 -10.36 -17.92 -17.57
N CYS A 256 -10.23 -18.90 -16.69
CA CYS A 256 -11.20 -19.21 -15.66
C CYS A 256 -10.84 -18.42 -14.40
N LEU A 257 -11.79 -17.69 -13.83
CA LEU A 257 -11.64 -17.05 -12.53
C LEU A 257 -12.49 -17.77 -11.48
N PHE A 258 -11.89 -18.06 -10.34
CA PHE A 258 -12.52 -18.74 -9.21
C PHE A 258 -12.33 -17.91 -7.95
N ARG A 259 -13.36 -17.81 -7.12
CA ARG A 259 -13.23 -17.32 -5.74
C ARG A 259 -12.79 -18.49 -4.86
N ILE A 260 -11.75 -18.30 -4.07
CA ILE A 260 -11.29 -19.32 -3.12
C ILE A 260 -11.94 -19.00 -1.76
N PRO A 261 -12.74 -19.91 -1.18
CA PRO A 261 -13.28 -19.71 0.16
C PRO A 261 -12.18 -19.85 1.21
N ASP A 262 -12.19 -18.96 2.21
CA ASP A 262 -11.39 -19.11 3.42
C ASP A 262 -12.09 -20.09 4.38
N ILE A 263 -11.44 -21.21 4.70
CA ILE A 263 -11.97 -22.24 5.62
C ILE A 263 -12.17 -21.67 7.03
N ASN A 264 -11.34 -20.71 7.44
CA ASN A 264 -11.38 -20.13 8.77
C ASN A 264 -12.42 -18.99 8.91
N GLY A 265 -13.28 -18.84 7.90
CA GLY A 265 -14.23 -17.74 7.73
C GLY A 265 -15.16 -17.51 8.93
N SER A 266 -15.18 -16.25 9.38
CA SER A 266 -16.01 -15.60 10.41
C SER A 266 -15.68 -15.83 11.89
N ASP A 267 -15.09 -16.97 12.29
CA ASP A 267 -14.99 -17.33 13.72
C ASP A 267 -13.55 -17.26 14.31
N SER A 268 -12.56 -16.88 13.50
CA SER A 268 -11.17 -16.80 13.94
C SER A 268 -10.66 -15.36 14.05
N THR A 269 -10.28 -14.96 15.27
CA THR A 269 -9.53 -13.72 15.57
C THR A 269 -8.15 -13.65 14.90
N LEU A 270 -7.78 -14.67 14.13
CA LEU A 270 -6.49 -14.84 13.48
C LEU A 270 -6.34 -13.94 12.24
N GLY A 271 -7.45 -13.52 11.63
CA GLY A 271 -7.47 -12.64 10.45
C GLY A 271 -7.53 -11.15 10.76
N THR A 272 -8.04 -10.75 11.94
CA THR A 272 -8.22 -9.33 12.28
C THR A 272 -6.93 -8.74 12.81
N VAL A 273 -6.32 -7.86 12.02
CA VAL A 273 -5.12 -7.13 12.42
C VAL A 273 -5.53 -5.72 12.85
N VAL A 274 -5.10 -5.32 14.05
CA VAL A 274 -5.34 -3.96 14.57
C VAL A 274 -4.04 -3.17 14.53
N TRP A 275 -4.06 -2.01 13.88
CA TRP A 275 -2.95 -1.08 13.89
C TRP A 275 -3.26 0.12 14.78
N LYS A 276 -2.52 0.22 15.90
CA LYS A 276 -2.48 1.43 16.73
C LYS A 276 -1.51 2.45 16.15
N ILE A 277 -2.03 3.43 15.42
CA ILE A 277 -1.26 4.51 14.79
C ILE A 277 -1.08 5.63 15.83
N PRO A 278 0.14 6.11 16.12
CA PRO A 278 0.31 7.22 17.04
C PRO A 278 -0.34 8.50 16.49
N SER A 279 -1.26 9.09 17.26
CA SER A 279 -2.01 10.29 16.88
C SER A 279 -1.71 11.50 17.77
N GLY A 280 -1.12 11.27 18.94
CA GLY A 280 -0.87 12.32 19.93
C GLY A 280 -2.10 12.61 20.80
N MET A 281 -1.83 12.96 22.06
CA MET A 281 -2.89 13.16 23.05
C MET A 281 -3.45 14.58 23.00
N LYS A 282 -4.77 14.69 22.93
CA LYS A 282 -5.46 16.00 22.90
C LYS A 282 -5.12 16.90 24.09
N VAL A 283 -4.90 16.32 25.27
CA VAL A 283 -4.55 17.07 26.51
C VAL A 283 -3.20 17.79 26.43
N HIS A 284 -2.26 17.27 25.64
CA HIS A 284 -0.94 17.87 25.49
C HIS A 284 -0.89 18.91 24.36
N ALA A 285 -1.88 18.93 23.46
CA ALA A 285 -1.86 19.75 22.26
C ALA A 285 -1.68 21.25 22.54
N GLY A 286 -2.38 21.79 23.55
CA GLY A 286 -2.27 23.20 23.93
C GLY A 286 -0.88 23.57 24.46
N ILE A 287 -0.34 22.75 25.36
CA ILE A 287 1.00 22.99 25.95
C ILE A 287 2.08 22.88 24.87
N VAL A 288 2.03 21.83 24.05
CA VAL A 288 2.97 21.64 22.94
C VAL A 288 2.90 22.84 21.98
N SER A 289 1.71 23.28 21.60
CA SER A 289 1.53 24.44 20.73
C SER A 289 2.17 25.71 21.28
N VAL A 290 1.93 26.04 22.56
CA VAL A 290 2.52 27.23 23.21
C VAL A 290 4.05 27.14 23.26
N VAL A 291 4.60 26.00 23.67
CA VAL A 291 6.06 25.82 23.78
C VAL A 291 6.70 25.89 22.39
N THR A 292 6.14 25.22 21.38
CA THR A 292 6.63 25.26 20.00
C THR A 292 6.57 26.68 19.44
N PHE A 293 5.49 27.42 19.70
CA PHE A 293 5.37 28.80 19.24
C PHE A 293 6.43 29.72 19.86
N VAL A 294 6.63 29.65 21.19
CA VAL A 294 7.63 30.45 21.88
C VAL A 294 9.04 30.10 21.41
N ALA A 295 9.35 28.81 21.26
CA ALA A 295 10.64 28.37 20.75
C ALA A 295 10.89 28.88 19.32
N ALA A 296 9.91 28.71 18.42
CA ALA A 296 10.01 29.19 17.04
C ALA A 296 10.16 30.71 16.95
N LEU A 297 9.44 31.47 17.78
CA LEU A 297 9.55 32.93 17.83
C LEU A 297 10.95 33.37 18.29
N ILE A 298 11.47 32.77 19.36
CA ILE A 298 12.83 33.06 19.85
C ILE A 298 13.86 32.73 18.76
N SER A 299 13.75 31.57 18.12
CA SER A 299 14.63 31.18 17.02
C SER A 299 14.57 32.17 15.85
N ALA A 300 13.37 32.60 15.45
CA ALA A 300 13.20 33.57 14.38
C ALA A 300 13.84 34.94 14.72
N ILE A 301 13.66 35.41 15.96
CA ILE A 301 14.28 36.65 16.44
C ILE A 301 15.80 36.52 16.42
N LEU A 302 16.35 35.40 16.90
CA LEU A 302 17.80 35.17 16.90
C LEU A 302 18.37 35.15 15.48
N ILE A 303 17.69 34.51 14.52
CA ILE A 303 18.09 34.50 13.11
C ILE A 303 18.06 35.91 12.52
N ALA A 304 17.02 36.71 12.81
CA ALA A 304 16.91 38.08 12.32
C ALA A 304 18.02 38.98 12.89
N VAL A 305 18.23 38.92 14.21
CA VAL A 305 19.26 39.69 14.92
C VAL A 305 20.64 39.34 14.39
N THR A 306 20.98 38.05 14.31
CA THR A 306 22.28 37.61 13.81
C THR A 306 22.52 38.03 12.36
N SER A 307 21.50 37.95 11.50
CA SER A 307 21.58 38.42 10.11
C SER A 307 21.87 39.92 10.01
N ILE A 308 21.20 40.76 10.81
CA ILE A 308 21.40 42.21 10.81
C ILE A 308 22.81 42.57 11.28
N PHE A 309 23.25 42.02 12.42
CA PHE A 309 24.56 42.34 12.98
C PHE A 309 25.73 41.77 12.15
N TYR A 310 25.52 40.63 11.46
CA TYR A 310 26.52 40.08 10.55
C TYR A 310 26.68 40.94 9.28
N SER A 311 25.57 41.43 8.71
CA SER A 311 25.59 42.35 7.57
C SER A 311 26.28 43.68 7.90
N ASP A 312 26.02 44.22 9.09
CA ASP A 312 26.62 45.49 9.52
C ASP A 312 28.14 45.38 9.76
N ASN A 313 28.62 44.23 10.22
CA ASN A 313 30.06 43.95 10.34
C ASN A 313 30.74 43.71 8.98
N SER A 314 30.04 43.09 8.02
CA SER A 314 30.55 42.93 6.64
C SER A 314 30.72 44.28 5.94
N ILE A 315 29.80 45.23 6.15
CA ILE A 315 29.85 46.58 5.56
C ILE A 315 30.96 47.43 6.18
N LYS A 316 31.25 47.24 7.48
CA LYS A 316 32.38 47.91 8.14
C LYS A 316 33.72 47.41 7.61
N HIS A 317 33.88 46.09 7.42
CA HIS A 317 35.11 45.52 6.86
C HIS A 317 35.39 45.92 5.41
N SER A 318 34.37 46.17 4.58
CA SER A 318 34.57 46.63 3.19
C SER A 318 34.89 48.12 3.05
N LYS A 319 34.75 48.92 4.13
CA LYS A 319 35.06 50.36 4.13
C LYS A 319 36.47 50.67 4.64
N GLU A 320 37.15 49.69 5.24
CA GLU A 320 38.54 49.81 5.74
C GLU A 320 39.59 49.19 4.81
N SER A 321 39.20 48.63 3.66
CA SER A 321 40.08 48.16 2.57
C SER A 321 40.12 49.13 1.42
#